data_AF-A0A925FMT0-F1
#
_entry.id   AF-A0A925FMT0-F1
#
_cell.length_a   1.000
_cell.length_b   1.000
_cell.length_c   1.000
_cell.angle_alpha   90.00
_cell.angle_beta   90.00
_cell.angle_gamma   90.00
#
_symmetry.space_group_name_H-M   'P 1'
#
loop_
_entity.id
_entity.type
_entity.pdbx_description
1 polymer ?
#
loop_
_entity_poly.entity_id
_entity_poly.type
_entity_poly.pdbx_seq_one_letter_code
_entity_poly.pdbx_strand_id
1 'polypeptide(L)'
;MKGAAAMTTTTAEPAFVLNNFDISDADLPEFRDMKFEDINQLALDHPGASDEPYRERRDYIASLAKKFRETGVITDVDYTDEEQGVWRYVAGELEEIQAEKASKFYLQAKKDLGISNDRIPQLTEMNRRLKELSGFRLAPIEGLVETRAFLSWLSYRTMLSTQYIRHHSRPEYTPEPDIVHESIGHIPMFTNRNFADFSQFIGHGARIATDQQLEELGRLYWFTVEFGMIEEDGDIKA
;
A
#
# COMPACT_ATOMS: atom_id res chain seq x y z
N MET A 1 -12.63 40.13 39.52
CA MET A 1 -13.44 38.98 39.06
C MET A 1 -13.90 39.24 37.63
N LYS A 2 -13.23 38.64 36.64
CA LYS A 2 -13.71 38.57 35.26
C LYS A 2 -13.90 37.08 34.96
N GLY A 3 -15.14 36.67 34.71
CA GLY A 3 -15.49 35.29 34.40
C GLY A 3 -15.00 34.92 33.00
N ALA A 4 -14.28 33.81 32.90
CA ALA A 4 -13.96 33.18 31.62
C ALA A 4 -15.20 32.40 31.16
N ALA A 5 -15.71 32.72 29.98
CA ALA A 5 -16.72 31.91 29.32
C ALA A 5 -16.05 30.67 28.72
N ALA A 6 -16.47 29.49 29.18
CA ALA A 6 -16.07 28.23 28.57
C ALA A 6 -16.74 28.11 27.19
N MET A 7 -15.95 28.09 26.12
CA MET A 7 -16.41 27.65 24.80
C MET A 7 -16.50 26.13 24.82
N THR A 8 -17.71 25.60 24.94
CA THR A 8 -18.02 24.21 24.61
C THR A 8 -18.08 24.07 23.10
N THR A 9 -17.03 23.50 22.50
CA THR A 9 -17.04 23.02 21.12
C THR A 9 -17.86 21.74 21.06
N THR A 10 -19.11 21.85 20.68
CA THR A 10 -19.93 20.69 20.31
C THR A 10 -19.48 20.24 18.93
N THR A 11 -18.71 19.15 18.85
CA THR A 11 -18.45 18.46 17.58
C THR A 11 -19.79 17.91 17.09
N ALA A 12 -20.32 18.47 16.00
CA ALA A 12 -21.51 17.94 15.35
C ALA A 12 -21.22 16.51 14.90
N GLU A 13 -22.02 15.54 15.37
CA GLU A 13 -21.93 14.18 14.85
C GLU A 13 -22.27 14.18 13.35
N PRO A 14 -21.52 13.46 12.52
CA PRO A 14 -21.75 13.42 11.07
C PRO A 14 -23.16 12.89 10.77
N ALA A 15 -23.82 13.49 9.77
CA ALA A 15 -25.19 13.18 9.36
C ALA A 15 -25.37 11.80 8.67
N PHE A 16 -24.35 10.94 8.70
CA PHE A 16 -24.35 9.62 8.12
C PHE A 16 -23.84 8.61 9.14
N VAL A 17 -24.60 7.54 9.34
CA VAL A 17 -24.19 6.43 10.20
C VAL A 17 -23.13 5.62 9.47
N LEU A 18 -21.93 5.62 10.01
CA LEU A 18 -20.84 4.76 9.57
C LEU A 18 -21.11 3.34 10.03
N ASN A 19 -21.88 2.59 9.25
CA ASN A 19 -21.89 1.14 9.41
C ASN A 19 -20.49 0.67 9.03
N ASN A 20 -19.75 0.05 9.95
CA ASN A 20 -18.57 -0.71 9.59
C ASN A 20 -19.00 -1.71 8.53
N PHE A 21 -18.57 -1.49 7.28
CA PHE A 21 -18.91 -2.37 6.19
C PHE A 21 -18.05 -3.62 6.36
N ASP A 22 -18.58 -4.63 7.05
CA ASP A 22 -17.97 -5.95 7.12
C ASP A 22 -17.92 -6.51 5.69
N ILE A 23 -16.74 -6.44 5.07
CA ILE A 23 -16.50 -6.96 3.71
C ILE A 23 -16.07 -8.43 3.81
N SER A 24 -16.89 -9.33 3.27
CA SER A 24 -16.56 -10.73 3.08
C SER A 24 -15.84 -10.96 1.75
N ASP A 25 -15.25 -12.14 1.57
CA ASP A 25 -14.63 -12.50 0.28
C ASP A 25 -15.66 -12.60 -0.86
N ALA A 26 -16.95 -12.77 -0.55
CA ALA A 26 -18.03 -12.79 -1.54
C ALA A 26 -18.43 -11.40 -2.05
N ASP A 27 -18.02 -10.34 -1.35
CA ASP A 27 -18.34 -8.96 -1.73
C ASP A 27 -17.31 -8.35 -2.68
N LEU A 28 -16.19 -9.04 -2.91
CA LEU A 28 -15.13 -8.58 -3.80
C LEU A 28 -15.60 -8.64 -5.26
N PRO A 29 -15.53 -7.54 -6.02
CA PRO A 29 -15.80 -7.59 -7.44
C PRO A 29 -14.74 -8.47 -8.13
N GLU A 30 -15.11 -9.01 -9.28
CA GLU A 30 -14.11 -9.66 -10.12
C GLU A 30 -13.08 -8.62 -10.59
N PHE A 31 -11.80 -8.97 -10.59
CA PHE A 31 -10.71 -8.08 -11.01
C PHE A 31 -10.68 -7.81 -12.53
N ARG A 32 -11.73 -8.18 -13.28
CA ARG A 32 -11.73 -8.26 -14.75
C ARG A 32 -11.71 -6.89 -15.45
N ASP A 33 -12.23 -5.84 -14.82
CA ASP A 33 -12.47 -4.54 -15.45
C ASP A 33 -11.49 -3.43 -15.02
N MET A 34 -10.34 -3.80 -14.46
CA MET A 34 -9.31 -2.82 -14.09
C MET A 34 -8.48 -2.39 -15.31
N LYS A 35 -8.40 -1.09 -15.54
CA LYS A 35 -7.49 -0.51 -16.54
C LYS A 35 -6.14 -0.23 -15.90
N PHE A 36 -5.09 -0.65 -16.58
CA PHE A 36 -3.70 -0.44 -16.19
C PHE A 36 -3.09 0.59 -17.13
N GLU A 37 -2.15 1.38 -16.63
CA GLU A 37 -1.21 2.08 -17.52
C GLU A 37 -0.35 1.03 -18.25
N ASP A 38 0.32 1.42 -19.34
CA ASP A 38 1.04 0.48 -20.21
C ASP A 38 2.27 -0.11 -19.47
N ILE A 39 2.05 -1.16 -18.68
CA ILE A 39 2.96 -1.76 -17.69
C ILE A 39 4.31 -2.25 -18.25
N ASN A 40 4.38 -2.47 -19.56
CA ASN A 40 5.57 -2.97 -20.26
C ASN A 40 6.43 -1.82 -20.80
N GLN A 41 5.96 -0.58 -20.73
CA GLN A 41 6.69 0.60 -21.20
C GLN A 41 7.29 1.34 -20.00
N LEU A 42 8.51 0.97 -19.65
CA LEU A 42 9.30 1.75 -18.71
C LEU A 42 9.69 3.09 -19.38
N ALA A 43 9.61 4.18 -18.61
CA ALA A 43 10.09 5.48 -19.07
C ALA A 43 11.56 5.38 -19.54
N LEU A 44 11.95 6.17 -20.55
CA LEU A 44 13.29 6.08 -21.17
C LEU A 44 14.44 6.28 -20.17
N ASP A 45 14.20 7.01 -19.09
CA ASP A 45 15.14 7.29 -18.01
C ASP A 45 15.08 6.26 -16.86
N HIS A 46 14.16 5.30 -16.91
CA HIS A 46 14.09 4.21 -15.96
C HIS A 46 15.34 3.32 -16.10
N PRO A 47 16.03 2.95 -15.00
CA PRO A 47 17.30 2.20 -15.07
C PRO A 47 17.19 0.86 -15.80
N GLY A 48 16.04 0.19 -15.68
CA GLY A 48 15.74 -1.07 -16.39
C GLY A 48 15.21 -0.91 -17.83
N ALA A 49 15.03 0.31 -18.35
CA ALA A 49 14.39 0.53 -19.66
C ALA A 49 15.16 -0.12 -20.82
N SER A 50 16.49 -0.23 -20.70
CA SER A 50 17.38 -0.86 -21.68
C SER A 50 17.93 -2.22 -21.24
N ASP A 51 17.52 -2.71 -20.07
CA ASP A 51 17.92 -4.01 -19.51
C ASP A 51 16.91 -5.12 -19.91
N GLU A 52 17.27 -5.95 -20.89
CA GLU A 52 16.42 -7.05 -21.39
C GLU A 52 16.05 -8.07 -20.31
N PRO A 53 17.01 -8.64 -19.54
CA PRO A 53 16.71 -9.54 -18.43
C PRO A 53 15.73 -8.94 -17.41
N TYR A 54 15.90 -7.67 -17.03
CA TYR A 54 15.00 -7.01 -16.08
C TYR A 54 13.58 -6.86 -16.66
N ARG A 55 13.44 -6.54 -17.95
CA ARG A 55 12.12 -6.47 -18.61
C ARG A 55 11.43 -7.84 -18.67
N GLU A 56 12.15 -8.89 -19.07
CA GLU A 56 11.62 -10.26 -19.05
C GLU A 56 11.18 -10.67 -17.64
N ARG A 57 11.95 -10.25 -16.62
CA ARG A 57 11.62 -10.50 -15.23
C ARG A 57 10.34 -9.75 -14.79
N ARG A 58 10.18 -8.49 -15.20
CA ARG A 58 8.95 -7.71 -14.97
C ARG A 58 7.73 -8.36 -15.64
N ASP A 59 7.87 -8.81 -16.88
CA ASP A 59 6.81 -9.51 -17.62
C ASP A 59 6.39 -10.81 -16.92
N TYR A 60 7.37 -11.58 -16.42
CA TYR A 60 7.09 -12.79 -15.64
C TYR A 60 6.26 -12.47 -14.39
N ILE A 61 6.66 -11.48 -13.60
CA ILE A 61 5.95 -11.10 -12.36
C ILE A 61 4.56 -10.54 -12.68
N ALA A 62 4.42 -9.71 -13.73
CA ALA A 62 3.13 -9.22 -14.21
C ALA A 62 2.20 -10.37 -14.61
N SER A 63 2.73 -11.43 -15.24
CA SER A 63 1.92 -12.62 -15.59
C SER A 63 1.29 -13.32 -14.36
N LEU A 64 1.93 -13.23 -13.18
CA LEU A 64 1.40 -13.77 -11.93
C LEU A 64 0.21 -12.92 -11.43
N ALA A 65 0.32 -11.60 -11.52
CA ALA A 65 -0.78 -10.69 -11.21
C ALA A 65 -1.97 -10.86 -12.19
N LYS A 66 -1.69 -11.08 -13.48
CA LYS A 66 -2.73 -11.44 -14.45
C LYS A 66 -3.46 -12.74 -14.06
N LYS A 67 -2.71 -13.77 -13.67
CA LYS A 67 -3.27 -15.05 -13.21
C LYS A 67 -4.14 -14.86 -11.96
N PHE A 68 -3.76 -13.97 -11.05
CA PHE A 68 -4.62 -13.60 -9.91
C PHE A 68 -5.97 -13.04 -10.37
N ARG A 69 -6.03 -12.19 -11.40
CA ARG A 69 -7.32 -11.70 -11.91
C ARG A 69 -8.21 -12.79 -12.48
N GLU A 70 -7.61 -13.82 -13.04
CA GLU A 70 -8.34 -14.96 -13.63
C GLU A 70 -8.81 -15.95 -12.56
N THR A 71 -8.09 -16.08 -11.45
CA THR A 71 -8.27 -17.16 -10.47
C THR A 71 -8.67 -16.71 -9.07
N GLY A 72 -8.46 -15.45 -8.72
CA GLY A 72 -8.58 -14.91 -7.36
C GLY A 72 -7.48 -15.37 -6.39
N VAL A 73 -6.45 -16.08 -6.88
CA VAL A 73 -5.41 -16.69 -6.04
C VAL A 73 -4.06 -16.00 -6.26
N ILE A 74 -3.50 -15.44 -5.18
CA ILE A 74 -2.17 -14.82 -5.20
C ILE A 74 -1.12 -15.92 -5.43
N THR A 75 -0.18 -15.66 -6.33
CA THR A 75 0.92 -16.59 -6.63
C THR A 75 2.23 -16.03 -6.10
N ASP A 76 2.95 -16.83 -5.31
CA ASP A 76 4.27 -16.50 -4.81
C ASP A 76 5.27 -16.30 -5.95
N VAL A 77 6.20 -15.36 -5.75
CA VAL A 77 7.29 -15.11 -6.69
C VAL A 77 8.51 -15.90 -6.27
N ASP A 78 9.10 -16.65 -7.20
CA ASP A 78 10.42 -17.25 -7.03
C ASP A 78 11.50 -16.18 -7.27
N TYR A 79 11.77 -15.37 -6.24
CA TYR A 79 12.73 -14.27 -6.29
C TYR A 79 14.18 -14.76 -6.45
N THR A 80 14.92 -14.14 -7.37
CA THR A 80 16.33 -14.49 -7.65
C THR A 80 17.25 -14.03 -6.52
N ASP A 81 18.46 -14.61 -6.45
CA ASP A 81 19.47 -14.19 -5.46
C ASP A 81 19.85 -12.70 -5.57
N GLU A 82 19.82 -12.14 -6.79
CA GLU A 82 20.05 -10.72 -7.04
C GLU A 82 18.92 -9.86 -6.48
N GLU A 83 17.67 -10.23 -6.74
CA GLU A 83 16.50 -9.54 -6.18
C GLU A 83 16.51 -9.59 -4.65
N GLN A 84 16.82 -10.76 -4.07
CA GLN A 84 16.99 -10.92 -2.63
C GLN A 84 18.16 -10.06 -2.09
N GLY A 85 19.20 -9.87 -2.90
CA GLY A 85 20.32 -8.98 -2.59
C GLY A 85 19.91 -7.51 -2.53
N VAL A 86 19.13 -7.04 -3.51
CA VAL A 86 18.57 -5.67 -3.52
C VAL A 86 17.68 -5.45 -2.29
N TRP A 87 16.81 -6.41 -1.96
CA TRP A 87 15.99 -6.35 -0.77
C TRP A 87 16.81 -6.22 0.50
N ARG A 88 17.79 -7.13 0.72
CA ARG A 88 18.64 -7.10 1.91
C ARG A 88 19.34 -5.76 2.08
N TYR A 89 19.85 -5.20 0.99
CA TYR A 89 20.48 -3.88 1.00
C TYR A 89 19.48 -2.80 1.44
N VAL A 90 18.37 -2.65 0.72
CA VAL A 90 17.42 -1.55 0.98
C VAL A 90 16.72 -1.69 2.33
N ALA A 91 16.30 -2.91 2.70
CA ALA A 91 15.66 -3.18 3.98
C ALA A 91 16.62 -2.92 5.16
N GLY A 92 17.92 -3.24 5.00
CA GLY A 92 18.96 -2.94 5.98
C GLY A 92 19.15 -1.44 6.19
N GLU A 93 19.34 -0.68 5.11
CA GLU A 93 19.48 0.78 5.18
C GLU A 93 18.25 1.45 5.82
N LEU A 94 17.04 0.96 5.49
CA LEU A 94 15.80 1.49 6.06
C LEU A 94 15.62 1.12 7.53
N GLU A 95 16.09 -0.04 8.00
CA GLU A 95 15.90 -0.45 9.39
C GLU A 95 16.57 0.50 10.39
N GLU A 96 17.78 0.99 10.09
CA GLU A 96 18.47 1.96 10.93
C GLU A 96 17.69 3.28 11.06
N ILE A 97 17.16 3.77 9.93
CA ILE A 97 16.36 5.01 9.90
C ILE A 97 15.03 4.81 10.62
N GLN A 98 14.36 3.67 10.39
CA GLN A 98 13.08 3.33 10.99
C GLN A 98 13.14 3.21 12.50
N ALA A 99 14.26 2.71 13.05
CA ALA A 99 14.45 2.61 14.49
C ALA A 99 14.34 3.97 15.20
N GLU A 100 14.68 5.07 14.53
CA GLU A 100 14.57 6.42 15.07
C GLU A 100 13.29 7.15 14.63
N LYS A 101 12.94 7.04 13.34
CA LYS A 101 11.95 7.92 12.70
C LYS A 101 10.55 7.32 12.58
N ALA A 102 10.42 5.99 12.60
CA ALA A 102 9.12 5.36 12.46
C ALA A 102 8.39 5.30 13.80
N SER A 103 7.06 5.30 13.76
CA SER A 103 6.23 5.10 14.95
C SER A 103 6.46 3.72 15.60
N LYS A 104 6.27 3.62 16.93
CA LYS A 104 6.34 2.32 17.63
C LYS A 104 5.31 1.33 17.09
N PHE A 105 4.13 1.83 16.71
CA PHE A 105 3.10 1.02 16.08
C PHE A 105 3.61 0.36 14.79
N TYR A 106 4.19 1.15 13.88
CA TYR A 106 4.73 0.66 12.62
C TYR A 106 5.79 -0.43 12.85
N LEU A 107 6.73 -0.19 13.77
CA LEU A 107 7.80 -1.15 14.07
C LEU A 107 7.26 -2.48 14.59
N GLN A 108 6.18 -2.46 15.37
CA GLN A 108 5.51 -3.68 15.81
C GLN A 108 4.74 -4.35 14.67
N ALA A 109 4.00 -3.58 13.87
CA ALA A 109 3.24 -4.08 12.73
C ALA A 109 4.13 -4.80 11.69
N LYS A 110 5.32 -4.25 11.39
CA LYS A 110 6.34 -4.88 10.54
C LYS A 110 6.70 -6.29 11.04
N LYS A 111 6.88 -6.45 12.36
CA LYS A 111 7.18 -7.75 13.00
C LYS A 111 5.98 -8.69 12.98
N ASP A 112 4.78 -8.19 13.25
CA ASP A 112 3.55 -8.99 13.27
C ASP A 112 3.25 -9.57 11.88
N LEU A 113 3.57 -8.82 10.82
CA LEU A 113 3.50 -9.27 9.42
C LEU A 113 4.65 -10.21 9.02
N GLY A 114 5.69 -10.34 9.86
CA GLY A 114 6.84 -11.20 9.58
C GLY A 114 7.77 -10.65 8.50
N ILE A 115 7.74 -9.33 8.27
CA ILE A 115 8.65 -8.67 7.35
C ILE A 115 10.02 -8.61 8.03
N SER A 116 11.02 -9.15 7.35
CA SER A 116 12.41 -9.23 7.82
C SER A 116 13.36 -8.76 6.73
N ASN A 117 14.61 -8.48 7.09
CA ASN A 117 15.60 -8.07 6.10
C ASN A 117 16.14 -9.27 5.31
N ASP A 118 15.97 -10.51 5.79
CA ASP A 118 16.64 -11.70 5.22
C ASP A 118 16.15 -12.06 3.81
N ARG A 119 14.85 -11.90 3.56
CA ARG A 119 14.20 -12.23 2.29
C ARG A 119 13.03 -11.30 1.99
N ILE A 120 12.74 -11.13 0.70
CA ILE A 120 11.51 -10.49 0.24
C ILE A 120 10.30 -11.25 0.79
N PRO A 121 9.34 -10.57 1.44
CA PRO A 121 8.12 -11.20 1.93
C PRO A 121 7.21 -11.58 0.76
N GLN A 122 6.51 -12.70 0.87
CA GLN A 122 5.50 -13.08 -0.12
C GLN A 122 4.17 -12.37 0.17
N LEU A 123 3.48 -11.92 -0.88
CA LEU A 123 2.15 -11.32 -0.73
C LEU A 123 1.15 -12.30 -0.11
N THR A 124 1.26 -13.61 -0.38
CA THR A 124 0.40 -14.63 0.25
C THR A 124 0.52 -14.63 1.77
N GLU A 125 1.75 -14.58 2.28
CA GLU A 125 2.06 -14.57 3.72
C GLU A 125 1.54 -13.29 4.39
N MET A 126 1.82 -12.13 3.78
CA MET A 126 1.36 -10.83 4.29
C MET A 126 -0.17 -10.72 4.22
N ASN A 127 -0.79 -11.13 3.10
CA ASN A 127 -2.25 -11.09 2.94
C ASN A 127 -2.95 -11.94 3.99
N ARG A 128 -2.45 -13.14 4.29
CA ARG A 128 -3.02 -14.00 5.33
C ARG A 128 -2.99 -13.30 6.70
N ARG A 129 -1.84 -12.78 7.10
CA ARG A 129 -1.67 -12.09 8.40
C ARG A 129 -2.49 -10.82 8.47
N LEU A 130 -2.54 -10.05 7.39
CA LEU A 130 -3.31 -8.80 7.31
C LEU A 130 -4.82 -9.06 7.46
N LYS A 131 -5.34 -10.12 6.82
CA LYS A 131 -6.74 -10.56 7.00
C LYS A 131 -7.03 -10.92 8.46
N GLU A 132 -6.11 -11.60 9.14
CA GLU A 132 -6.24 -11.99 10.55
C GLU A 132 -6.23 -10.76 11.50
N LEU A 133 -5.40 -9.76 11.23
CA LEU A 133 -5.19 -8.60 12.11
C LEU A 133 -6.30 -7.54 11.99
N SER A 134 -6.68 -7.18 10.76
CA SER A 134 -7.58 -6.04 10.49
C SER A 134 -8.69 -6.33 9.48
N GLY A 135 -8.72 -7.52 8.89
CA GLY A 135 -9.63 -7.84 7.79
C GLY A 135 -9.28 -7.15 6.47
N PHE A 136 -8.13 -6.48 6.39
CA PHE A 136 -7.61 -5.91 5.15
C PHE A 136 -6.92 -7.00 4.31
N ARG A 137 -6.90 -6.81 3.00
CA ARG A 137 -6.45 -7.77 2.00
C ARG A 137 -5.43 -7.13 1.07
N LEU A 138 -4.66 -7.98 0.39
CA LEU A 138 -3.79 -7.60 -0.70
C LEU A 138 -4.28 -8.25 -1.99
N ALA A 139 -4.14 -7.53 -3.10
CA ALA A 139 -4.39 -8.03 -4.44
C ALA A 139 -3.22 -7.62 -5.35
N PRO A 140 -2.52 -8.58 -5.99
CA PRO A 140 -1.40 -8.24 -6.84
C PRO A 140 -1.86 -7.50 -8.09
N ILE A 141 -1.14 -6.43 -8.44
CA ILE A 141 -1.28 -5.68 -9.68
C ILE A 141 0.02 -5.69 -10.47
N GLU A 142 -0.09 -5.48 -11.77
CA GLU A 142 1.04 -5.58 -12.71
C GLU A 142 1.93 -4.34 -12.70
N GLY A 143 1.39 -3.21 -12.26
CA GLY A 143 2.03 -1.90 -12.28
C GLY A 143 1.02 -0.82 -11.91
N LEU A 144 1.22 0.40 -12.41
CA LEU A 144 0.36 1.53 -12.10
C LEU A 144 -1.06 1.33 -12.66
N VAL A 145 -2.04 1.66 -11.81
CA VAL A 145 -3.46 1.65 -12.11
C VAL A 145 -4.02 3.05 -12.01
N GLU A 146 -5.09 3.33 -12.76
CA GLU A 146 -5.75 4.63 -12.69
C GLU A 146 -6.24 4.93 -11.24
N THR A 147 -6.09 6.18 -10.81
CA THR A 147 -6.30 6.62 -9.43
C THR A 147 -7.68 6.26 -8.88
N ARG A 148 -8.76 6.47 -9.64
CA ARG A 148 -10.12 6.08 -9.22
C ARG A 148 -10.21 4.58 -9.02
N ALA A 149 -9.67 3.79 -9.94
CA ALA A 149 -9.60 2.34 -9.81
C ALA A 149 -8.87 1.96 -8.50
N PHE A 150 -7.66 2.48 -8.28
CA PHE A 150 -6.88 2.19 -7.08
C PHE A 150 -7.63 2.52 -5.79
N LEU A 151 -8.06 3.78 -5.65
CA LEU A 151 -8.70 4.23 -4.43
C LEU A 151 -10.02 3.48 -4.20
N SER A 152 -10.79 3.19 -5.24
CA SER A 152 -12.07 2.46 -5.11
C SER A 152 -11.89 1.06 -4.51
N TRP A 153 -10.74 0.40 -4.74
CA TRP A 153 -10.46 -0.92 -4.16
C TRP A 153 -10.28 -0.89 -2.64
N LEU A 154 -9.88 0.25 -2.08
CA LEU A 154 -9.81 0.43 -0.62
C LEU A 154 -11.19 0.28 0.04
N SER A 155 -12.30 0.57 -0.68
CA SER A 155 -13.66 0.36 -0.17
C SER A 155 -13.96 -1.10 0.17
N TYR A 156 -13.23 -2.03 -0.45
CA TYR A 156 -13.30 -3.47 -0.21
C TYR A 156 -12.24 -3.96 0.78
N ARG A 157 -11.61 -3.05 1.53
CA ARG A 157 -10.45 -3.32 2.39
C ARG A 157 -9.37 -4.09 1.66
N THR A 158 -9.08 -3.70 0.42
CA THR A 158 -8.12 -4.40 -0.44
C THR A 158 -7.11 -3.39 -0.97
N MET A 159 -5.84 -3.57 -0.59
CA MET A 159 -4.71 -2.84 -1.16
C MET A 159 -4.27 -3.53 -2.45
N LEU A 160 -4.16 -2.79 -3.53
CA LEU A 160 -3.54 -3.25 -4.76
C LEU A 160 -2.02 -3.09 -4.70
N SER A 161 -1.26 -4.19 -4.72
CA SER A 161 0.18 -4.16 -4.45
C SER A 161 0.97 -4.77 -5.59
N THR A 162 2.10 -4.16 -5.96
CA THR A 162 3.04 -4.77 -6.92
C THR A 162 3.88 -5.86 -6.25
N GLN A 163 4.45 -6.77 -7.05
CA GLN A 163 5.35 -7.83 -6.55
C GLN A 163 6.78 -7.74 -7.08
N TYR A 164 7.07 -6.88 -8.05
CA TYR A 164 8.42 -6.74 -8.59
C TYR A 164 9.30 -5.90 -7.65
N ILE A 165 10.61 -6.07 -7.74
CA ILE A 165 11.59 -5.24 -7.02
C ILE A 165 12.25 -4.25 -7.99
N ARG A 166 12.62 -3.08 -7.48
CA ARG A 166 13.37 -2.06 -8.22
C ARG A 166 14.67 -2.58 -8.83
N HIS A 167 15.14 -1.90 -9.87
CA HIS A 167 16.37 -2.25 -10.56
C HIS A 167 17.60 -2.16 -9.66
N HIS A 168 18.45 -3.18 -9.71
CA HIS A 168 19.62 -3.33 -8.83
C HIS A 168 20.68 -2.23 -9.00
N SER A 169 20.71 -1.50 -10.12
CA SER A 169 21.68 -0.41 -10.35
C SER A 169 21.34 0.88 -9.59
N ARG A 170 20.10 1.02 -9.11
CA ARG A 170 19.64 2.18 -8.32
C ARG A 170 18.75 1.72 -7.15
N PRO A 171 19.31 0.97 -6.18
CA PRO A 171 18.51 0.39 -5.10
C PRO A 171 17.91 1.47 -4.18
N GLU A 172 18.54 2.64 -4.08
CA GLU A 172 18.13 3.73 -3.20
C GLU A 172 16.94 4.54 -3.75
N TYR A 173 16.60 4.41 -5.04
CA TYR A 173 15.55 5.21 -5.67
C TYR A 173 14.85 4.46 -6.80
N THR A 174 13.52 4.51 -6.78
CA THR A 174 12.65 4.05 -7.87
C THR A 174 11.51 5.04 -8.04
N PRO A 175 11.10 5.36 -9.29
CA PRO A 175 9.90 6.15 -9.55
C PRO A 175 8.63 5.30 -9.42
N GLU A 176 8.74 3.98 -9.50
CA GLU A 176 7.62 3.04 -9.43
C GLU A 176 7.47 2.45 -8.02
N PRO A 177 6.23 2.20 -7.55
CA PRO A 177 5.97 1.56 -6.25
C PRO A 177 6.28 0.06 -6.34
N ASP A 178 7.51 -0.33 -6.01
CA ASP A 178 7.97 -1.72 -6.00
C ASP A 178 7.63 -2.43 -4.67
N ILE A 179 7.89 -3.74 -4.58
CA ILE A 179 7.60 -4.56 -3.39
C ILE A 179 8.21 -4.01 -2.10
N VAL A 180 9.32 -3.27 -2.18
CA VAL A 180 9.90 -2.56 -1.03
C VAL A 180 8.95 -1.46 -0.55
N HIS A 181 8.50 -0.59 -1.45
CA HIS A 181 7.54 0.47 -1.12
C HIS A 181 6.24 -0.11 -0.53
N GLU A 182 5.73 -1.20 -1.11
CA GLU A 182 4.50 -1.82 -0.62
C GLU A 182 4.70 -2.47 0.76
N SER A 183 5.69 -3.35 0.88
CA SER A 183 5.90 -4.17 2.08
C SER A 183 6.42 -3.37 3.26
N ILE A 184 7.32 -2.42 3.00
CA ILE A 184 7.94 -1.62 4.05
C ILE A 184 7.18 -0.32 4.27
N GLY A 185 6.53 0.27 3.26
CA GLY A 185 5.74 1.50 3.44
C GLY A 185 4.31 1.20 3.90
N HIS A 186 3.49 0.70 2.98
CA HIS A 186 2.04 0.68 3.14
C HIS A 186 1.50 -0.45 4.03
N ILE A 187 1.88 -1.69 3.75
CA ILE A 187 1.22 -2.88 4.29
C ILE A 187 1.19 -2.90 5.84
N PRO A 188 2.25 -2.49 6.58
CA PRO A 188 2.22 -2.44 8.04
C PRO A 188 1.10 -1.56 8.61
N MET A 189 0.81 -0.41 8.00
CA MET A 189 -0.18 0.52 8.53
C MET A 189 -1.61 -0.03 8.45
N PHE A 190 -1.90 -0.89 7.45
CA PHE A 190 -3.21 -1.54 7.33
C PHE A 190 -3.50 -2.57 8.43
N THR A 191 -2.52 -2.93 9.28
CA THR A 191 -2.79 -3.72 10.49
C THR A 191 -3.54 -2.91 11.56
N ASN A 192 -3.49 -1.57 11.49
CA ASN A 192 -4.26 -0.69 12.36
C ASN A 192 -5.71 -0.61 11.87
N ARG A 193 -6.66 -1.01 12.72
CA ARG A 193 -8.09 -0.97 12.35
C ARG A 193 -8.59 0.44 12.04
N ASN A 194 -8.15 1.46 12.77
CA ASN A 194 -8.57 2.84 12.49
C ASN A 194 -8.00 3.33 11.15
N PHE A 195 -6.77 2.94 10.82
CA PHE A 195 -6.18 3.27 9.53
C PHE A 195 -6.88 2.52 8.38
N ALA A 196 -7.17 1.23 8.57
CA ALA A 196 -7.95 0.44 7.63
C ALA A 196 -9.35 1.03 7.39
N ASP A 197 -10.05 1.46 8.44
CA ASP A 197 -11.35 2.13 8.35
C ASP A 197 -11.23 3.46 7.60
N PHE A 198 -10.22 4.27 7.94
CA PHE A 198 -9.90 5.52 7.24
C PHE A 198 -9.67 5.31 5.74
N SER A 199 -8.84 4.34 5.36
CA SER A 199 -8.59 4.01 3.96
C SER A 199 -9.85 3.47 3.26
N GLN A 200 -10.68 2.68 3.96
CA GLN A 200 -11.95 2.23 3.43
C GLN A 200 -12.89 3.40 3.11
N PHE A 201 -12.90 4.45 3.95
CA PHE A 201 -13.67 5.66 3.68
C PHE A 201 -13.20 6.42 2.45
N ILE A 202 -11.88 6.57 2.28
CA ILE A 202 -11.34 7.15 1.05
C ILE A 202 -11.85 6.38 -0.17
N GLY A 203 -11.83 5.04 -0.11
CA GLY A 203 -12.29 4.23 -1.23
C GLY A 203 -13.78 4.34 -1.53
N HIS A 204 -14.64 4.42 -0.51
CA HIS A 204 -16.06 4.70 -0.73
C HIS A 204 -16.28 6.07 -1.36
N GLY A 205 -15.52 7.09 -0.92
CA GLY A 205 -15.54 8.41 -1.53
C GLY A 205 -15.13 8.38 -3.01
N ALA A 206 -14.05 7.68 -3.34
CA ALA A 206 -13.54 7.59 -4.72
C ALA A 206 -14.55 6.97 -5.70
N ARG A 207 -15.42 6.05 -5.24
CA ARG A 207 -16.45 5.42 -6.07
C ARG A 207 -17.56 6.37 -6.51
N ILE A 208 -17.84 7.42 -5.74
CA ILE A 208 -18.95 8.35 -5.98
C ILE A 208 -18.49 9.78 -6.32
N ALA A 209 -17.20 10.07 -6.11
CA ALA A 209 -16.61 11.39 -6.33
C ALA A 209 -16.67 11.80 -7.81
N THR A 210 -16.94 13.08 -8.07
CA THR A 210 -16.62 13.70 -9.37
C THR A 210 -15.11 13.69 -9.61
N ASP A 211 -14.64 14.00 -10.82
CA ASP A 211 -13.19 14.05 -11.10
C ASP A 211 -12.47 15.09 -10.24
N GLN A 212 -13.09 16.25 -10.00
CA GLN A 212 -12.54 17.27 -9.10
C GLN A 212 -12.44 16.75 -7.65
N GLN A 213 -13.49 16.10 -7.15
CA GLN A 213 -13.47 15.53 -5.79
C GLN A 213 -12.48 14.37 -5.67
N LEU A 214 -12.28 13.61 -6.74
CA LEU A 214 -11.29 12.55 -6.78
C LEU A 214 -9.87 13.12 -6.67
N GLU A 215 -9.59 14.24 -7.33
CA GLU A 215 -8.31 14.95 -7.20
C GLU A 215 -8.07 15.46 -5.76
N GLU A 216 -9.12 15.98 -5.10
CA GLU A 216 -9.08 16.38 -3.69
C GLU A 216 -8.83 15.19 -2.75
N LEU A 217 -9.51 14.06 -2.98
CA LEU A 217 -9.27 12.81 -2.25
C LEU A 217 -7.87 12.27 -2.50
N GLY A 218 -7.36 12.37 -3.73
CA GLY A 218 -5.98 12.00 -4.07
C GLY A 218 -4.96 12.83 -3.29
N ARG A 219 -5.18 14.14 -3.13
CA ARG A 219 -4.35 14.99 -2.26
C ARG A 219 -4.42 14.58 -0.80
N LEU A 220 -5.62 14.27 -0.29
CA LEU A 220 -5.77 13.78 1.07
C LEU A 220 -4.99 12.48 1.27
N TYR A 221 -5.13 11.52 0.36
CA TYR A 221 -4.39 10.25 0.37
C TYR A 221 -2.89 10.50 0.35
N TRP A 222 -2.41 11.39 -0.51
CA TRP A 222 -0.99 11.76 -0.61
C TRP A 222 -0.42 12.33 0.69
N PHE A 223 -1.10 13.30 1.30
CA PHE A 223 -0.62 13.95 2.53
C PHE A 223 -0.94 13.17 3.81
N THR A 224 -1.47 11.95 3.72
CA THR A 224 -1.77 11.10 4.88
C THR A 224 -1.19 9.69 4.74
N VAL A 225 -1.54 8.96 3.69
CA VAL A 225 -1.14 7.57 3.49
C VAL A 225 0.27 7.47 2.89
N GLU A 226 0.63 8.37 1.96
CA GLU A 226 1.93 8.35 1.29
C GLU A 226 3.02 9.10 2.09
N PHE A 227 2.69 10.29 2.62
CA PHE A 227 3.64 11.19 3.28
C PHE A 227 3.13 11.73 4.62
N GLY A 228 2.29 10.97 5.31
CA GLY A 228 1.77 11.35 6.63
C GLY A 228 2.85 11.40 7.70
N MET A 229 2.58 12.16 8.77
CA MET A 229 3.37 12.17 9.99
C MET A 229 2.43 12.09 11.19
N ILE A 230 2.92 11.54 12.29
CA ILE A 230 2.20 11.47 13.57
C ILE A 230 3.04 12.07 14.70
N GLU A 231 2.36 12.53 15.75
CA GLU A 231 3.02 12.89 17.00
C GLU A 231 2.94 11.68 17.96
N GLU A 232 4.10 11.23 18.45
CA GLU A 232 4.22 10.12 19.41
C GLU A 232 5.17 10.55 20.53
N ASP A 233 4.67 10.57 21.77
CA ASP A 233 5.44 10.97 22.96
C ASP A 233 6.13 12.35 22.87
N GLY A 234 5.55 13.28 22.09
CA GLY A 234 6.08 14.64 21.88
C GLY A 234 7.11 14.75 20.76
N ASP A 235 7.42 13.66 20.06
CA ASP A 235 8.25 13.63 18.86
C ASP A 235 7.39 13.45 17.59
N ILE A 236 7.89 13.94 16.45
CA ILE A 236 7.30 13.68 15.14
C ILE A 236 7.87 12.38 14.56
N LYS A 237 6.97 11.47 14.17
CA LYS A 237 7.26 10.18 13.53
C LYS A 237 6.60 10.09 12.16
N ALA A 238 7.13 9.20 11.32
CA ALA A 238 6.48 8.73 10.09
C ALA A 238 5.82 7.35 10.32
#